data_AF-A4I8B9-F1
#
_entry.id   AF-A4I8B9-F1
#
_cell.length_a   1.000
_cell.length_b   1.000
_cell.length_c   1.000
_cell.angle_alpha   90.00
_cell.angle_beta   90.00
_cell.angle_gamma   90.00
#
_symmetry.space_group_name_H-M   'P 1'
#
loop_
_entity.id
_entity.type
_entity.pdbx_description
1 polymer ?
#
loop_
_entity_poly.entity_id
_entity_poly.type
_entity_poly.pdbx_seq_one_letter_code
_entity_poly.pdbx_strand_id
1 'polypeptide(L)'
;MSDSTESTNRFAGNVRQAEAPNEKTLRIKVSALKRTIKDLEFAKREVERELQRLDTLRQSDPDRVPQQTKVVDEAQMMVPHSVNRIMASVKDLSDYLEKEGSTVSNEELLDLARATMADGQAAVS
;
A
#
# COMPACT_ATOMS: atom_id res chain seq x y z
N MET A 1 51.18 13.90 -20.02
CA MET A 1 50.14 13.99 -21.07
C MET A 1 49.41 12.66 -21.07
N SER A 2 48.10 12.55 -20.90
CA SER A 2 47.03 13.54 -20.71
C SER A 2 45.91 12.87 -19.92
N ASP A 3 45.30 13.63 -19.02
CA ASP A 3 44.06 13.29 -18.35
C ASP A 3 42.91 13.44 -19.36
N SER A 4 42.06 12.41 -19.46
CA SER A 4 40.83 12.42 -20.25
C SER A 4 39.83 11.59 -19.47
N THR A 5 39.26 12.22 -18.45
CA THR A 5 38.19 11.68 -17.63
C THR A 5 36.94 11.59 -18.51
N GLU A 6 36.70 10.41 -19.07
CA GLU A 6 35.44 10.07 -19.73
C GLU A 6 34.30 10.27 -18.72
N SER A 7 33.54 11.34 -18.95
CA SER A 7 32.29 11.63 -18.25
C SER A 7 31.27 10.57 -18.65
N THR A 8 31.33 9.41 -18.00
CA THR A 8 30.30 8.38 -18.11
C THR A 8 28.98 8.99 -17.66
N ASN A 9 28.11 9.24 -18.63
CA ASN A 9 26.78 9.79 -18.44
C ASN A 9 25.96 8.78 -17.63
N ARG A 10 26.03 8.89 -16.31
CA ARG A 10 25.41 8.02 -15.30
C ARG A 10 23.88 7.90 -15.40
N PHE A 11 23.25 8.67 -16.28
CA PHE A 11 21.82 8.61 -16.60
C PHE A 11 21.49 7.76 -17.84
N ALA A 12 22.48 7.26 -18.58
CA ALA A 12 22.26 6.40 -19.74
C ALA A 12 21.78 4.97 -19.36
N GLY A 13 21.85 4.62 -18.08
CA GLY A 13 21.40 3.33 -17.57
C GLY A 13 19.89 3.28 -17.44
N ASN A 14 19.25 2.43 -18.24
CA ASN A 14 17.87 1.98 -18.15
C ASN A 14 16.83 2.92 -18.77
N VAL A 15 16.89 3.08 -20.10
CA VAL A 15 15.66 3.23 -20.88
C VAL A 15 14.86 1.95 -20.64
N ARG A 16 13.99 1.95 -19.63
CA ARG A 16 13.03 0.86 -19.38
C ARG A 16 12.34 0.61 -20.71
N GLN A 17 12.37 -0.64 -21.18
CA GLN A 17 11.64 -1.05 -22.39
C GLN A 17 10.25 -0.41 -22.35
N ALA A 18 9.83 0.16 -23.49
CA ALA A 18 8.55 0.82 -23.59
C ALA A 18 7.45 -0.21 -23.30
N GLU A 19 6.99 -0.20 -22.05
CA GLU A 19 5.96 -1.09 -21.59
C GLU A 19 4.62 -0.70 -22.23
N ALA A 20 3.82 -1.71 -22.57
CA ALA A 20 2.47 -1.49 -23.06
C ALA A 20 1.63 -0.67 -22.05
N PRO A 21 0.84 0.34 -22.50
CA PRO A 21 0.09 1.22 -21.59
C PRO A 21 -0.88 0.51 -20.64
N ASN A 22 -1.43 -0.63 -21.06
CA ASN A 22 -2.29 -1.49 -20.25
C ASN A 22 -1.51 -2.20 -19.12
N GLU A 23 -0.34 -2.77 -19.41
CA GLU A 23 0.53 -3.38 -18.40
C GLU A 23 0.99 -2.34 -17.36
N LYS A 24 1.31 -1.13 -17.82
CA LYS A 24 1.66 -0.01 -16.93
C LYS A 24 0.51 0.33 -15.99
N THR A 25 -0.70 0.46 -16.52
CA THR A 25 -1.91 0.73 -15.73
C THR A 25 -2.18 -0.39 -14.72
N LEU A 26 -2.06 -1.64 -15.14
CA LEU A 26 -2.22 -2.80 -14.27
C LEU A 26 -1.23 -2.76 -13.10
N ARG A 27 0.06 -2.52 -13.36
CA ARG A 27 1.08 -2.41 -12.31
C ARG A 27 0.79 -1.28 -11.33
N ILE A 28 0.28 -0.15 -11.82
CA ILE A 28 -0.11 0.98 -10.97
C ILE A 28 -1.22 0.56 -10.01
N LYS A 29 -2.27 -0.10 -10.51
CA LYS A 29 -3.40 -0.60 -9.69
C LYS A 29 -2.94 -1.65 -8.67
N VAL A 30 -2.14 -2.63 -9.09
CA VAL A 30 -1.52 -3.62 -8.18
C VAL A 30 -0.70 -2.94 -7.07
N SER A 31 0.13 -1.96 -7.45
CA SER A 31 0.95 -1.21 -6.47
C SER A 31 0.09 -0.36 -5.52
N ALA A 32 -1.02 0.18 -6.01
CA ALA A 32 -1.97 0.93 -5.19
C ALA A 32 -2.62 0.01 -4.14
N LEU A 33 -3.12 -1.16 -4.55
CA LEU A 33 -3.69 -2.15 -3.63
C LEU A 33 -2.67 -2.60 -2.57
N LYS A 34 -1.43 -2.92 -2.97
CA LYS A 34 -0.35 -3.25 -2.02
C LYS A 34 -0.10 -2.15 -0.98
N ARG A 35 -0.18 -0.88 -1.37
CA ARG A 35 -0.04 0.24 -0.42
C ARG A 35 -1.22 0.28 0.55
N THR A 36 -2.45 0.12 0.05
CA THR A 36 -3.63 0.12 0.94
C THR A 36 -3.63 -1.03 1.95
N ILE A 37 -3.08 -2.20 1.59
CA ILE A 37 -2.89 -3.32 2.53
C ILE A 37 -1.91 -2.92 3.65
N LYS A 38 -0.77 -2.32 3.29
CA LYS A 38 0.21 -1.81 4.28
C LYS A 38 -0.37 -0.70 5.16
N ASP A 39 -1.21 0.17 4.60
CA ASP A 39 -1.90 1.23 5.35
C ASP A 39 -2.83 0.61 6.41
N LEU A 40 -3.50 -0.51 6.12
CA LEU A 40 -4.31 -1.24 7.11
C LEU A 40 -3.46 -1.88 8.19
N GLU A 41 -2.36 -2.55 7.83
CA GLU A 41 -1.42 -3.11 8.80
C GLU A 41 -0.87 -2.03 9.74
N PHE A 42 -0.50 -0.87 9.19
CA PHE A 42 -0.06 0.28 9.96
C PHE A 42 -1.17 0.76 10.90
N ALA A 43 -2.40 0.95 10.42
CA ALA A 43 -3.52 1.39 11.24
C ALA A 43 -3.82 0.42 12.40
N LYS A 44 -3.74 -0.90 12.17
CA LYS A 44 -3.91 -1.90 13.24
C LYS A 44 -2.82 -1.78 14.32
N ARG A 45 -1.55 -1.66 13.91
CA ARG A 45 -0.42 -1.46 14.84
C ARG A 45 -0.48 -0.14 15.58
N GLU A 46 -0.99 0.91 14.93
CA GLU A 46 -1.22 2.22 15.54
C GLU A 46 -2.19 2.08 16.72
N VAL A 47 -3.33 1.40 16.52
CA VAL A 47 -4.31 1.13 17.58
C VAL A 47 -3.67 0.38 18.74
N GLU A 48 -2.91 -0.69 18.48
CA GLU A 48 -2.22 -1.46 19.52
C GLU A 48 -1.26 -0.58 20.33
N ARG A 49 -0.46 0.26 19.66
CA ARG A 49 0.50 1.13 20.31
C ARG A 49 -0.18 2.20 21.17
N GLU A 50 -1.23 2.82 20.66
CA GLU A 50 -1.94 3.87 21.40
C GLU A 50 -2.75 3.30 22.58
N LEU A 51 -3.22 2.05 22.49
CA LEU A 51 -3.80 1.32 23.63
C LEU A 51 -2.76 1.02 24.71
N GLN A 52 -1.57 0.53 24.34
CA GLN A 52 -0.48 0.31 25.30
C GLN A 52 -0.07 1.61 26.01
N ARG A 53 -0.05 2.71 25.26
CA ARG A 53 0.21 4.05 25.82
C ARG A 53 -0.89 4.47 26.79
N LEU A 54 -2.15 4.22 26.45
CA LEU A 54 -3.29 4.48 27.35
C LEU A 54 -3.16 3.70 28.67
N ASP A 55 -2.80 2.42 28.60
CA ASP A 55 -2.60 1.58 29.79
C ASP A 55 -1.46 2.09 30.69
N THR A 56 -0.36 2.54 30.07
CA THR A 56 0.75 3.15 30.81
C THR A 56 0.30 4.43 31.52
N LEU A 57 -0.43 5.31 30.83
CA LEU A 57 -0.90 6.58 31.40
C LEU A 57 -1.89 6.38 32.56
N ARG A 58 -2.71 5.32 32.54
CA ARG A 58 -3.62 4.99 33.66
C ARG A 58 -2.89 4.81 34.99
N GLN A 59 -1.62 4.39 34.94
CA GLN A 59 -0.80 4.17 36.14
C GLN A 59 0.12 5.35 36.45
N SER A 60 0.69 5.98 35.42
CA SER A 60 1.73 7.00 35.60
C SER A 60 1.24 8.44 35.62
N ASP A 61 0.17 8.74 34.87
CA ASP A 61 -0.32 10.11 34.65
C ASP A 61 -1.83 10.10 34.30
N PRO A 62 -2.71 9.85 35.29
CA PRO A 62 -4.14 9.67 35.06
C PRO A 62 -4.83 10.88 34.43
N ASP A 63 -4.31 12.09 34.65
CA ASP A 63 -4.89 13.33 34.11
C ASP A 63 -4.81 13.41 32.58
N ARG A 64 -3.88 12.66 31.96
CA ARG A 64 -3.73 12.59 30.50
C ARG A 64 -4.59 11.51 29.84
N VAL A 65 -5.21 10.63 30.62
CA VAL A 65 -6.04 9.54 30.11
C VAL A 65 -7.17 10.02 29.18
N PRO A 66 -7.91 11.11 29.50
CA PRO A 66 -8.96 11.60 28.61
C PRO A 66 -8.44 12.02 27.22
N GLN A 67 -7.25 12.63 27.16
CA GLN A 67 -6.66 13.04 25.89
C GLN A 67 -6.14 11.84 25.10
N GLN A 68 -5.48 10.88 25.75
CA GLN A 68 -5.02 9.67 25.08
C GLN A 68 -6.17 8.79 24.59
N THR A 69 -7.30 8.78 25.31
CA THR A 69 -8.51 8.07 24.87
C THR A 69 -8.98 8.59 23.50
N LYS A 70 -8.98 9.92 23.30
CA LYS A 70 -9.29 10.51 21.98
C LYS A 70 -8.31 10.08 20.89
N VAL A 71 -7.02 9.98 21.21
CA VAL A 71 -5.99 9.49 20.26
C VAL A 71 -6.25 8.04 19.87
N VAL A 72 -6.65 7.19 20.83
CA VAL A 72 -7.06 5.81 20.56
C VAL A 72 -8.29 5.78 19.66
N ASP A 73 -9.30 6.61 19.93
CA ASP A 73 -10.51 6.70 19.10
C ASP A 73 -10.16 7.10 17.65
N GLU A 74 -9.28 8.11 17.47
CA GLU A 74 -8.79 8.53 16.15
C GLU A 74 -8.06 7.39 15.43
N ALA A 75 -7.15 6.68 16.11
CA ALA A 75 -6.43 5.54 15.54
C ALA A 75 -7.38 4.40 15.15
N GLN A 76 -8.39 4.11 15.98
CA GLN A 76 -9.40 3.08 15.69
C GLN A 76 -10.21 3.43 14.44
N MET A 77 -10.51 4.71 14.21
CA MET A 77 -11.21 5.18 13.01
C MET A 77 -10.39 5.05 11.72
N MET A 78 -9.06 4.94 11.80
CA MET A 78 -8.22 4.68 10.62
C MET A 78 -8.42 3.28 10.05
N VAL A 79 -8.70 2.29 10.90
CA VAL A 79 -8.89 0.89 10.49
C VAL A 79 -10.03 0.72 9.47
N PRO A 80 -11.28 1.15 9.74
CA PRO A 80 -12.37 1.02 8.76
C PRO A 80 -12.11 1.85 7.50
N HIS A 81 -11.42 2.99 7.60
CA HIS A 81 -11.03 3.78 6.43
C HIS A 81 -10.06 2.99 5.52
N SER A 82 -9.04 2.36 6.09
CA SER A 82 -8.11 1.50 5.36
C SER A 82 -8.80 0.27 4.77
N VAL A 83 -9.72 -0.37 5.50
CA VAL A 83 -10.55 -1.48 4.99
C VAL A 83 -11.35 -1.05 3.76
N ASN A 84 -12.06 0.08 3.84
CA ASN A 84 -12.84 0.60 2.71
C ASN A 84 -11.96 0.90 1.49
N ARG A 85 -10.76 1.45 1.70
CA ARG A 85 -9.78 1.69 0.62
C ARG A 85 -9.30 0.40 -0.04
N ILE A 86 -9.08 -0.67 0.74
CA ILE A 86 -8.73 -1.99 0.20
C ILE A 86 -9.90 -2.54 -0.63
N MET A 87 -11.12 -2.56 -0.09
CA MET A 87 -12.30 -3.05 -0.82
C MET A 87 -12.50 -2.31 -2.15
N ALA A 88 -12.38 -0.98 -2.14
CA ALA A 88 -12.47 -0.17 -3.35
C ALA A 88 -11.34 -0.49 -4.35
N SER A 89 -10.11 -0.68 -3.87
CA SER A 89 -8.95 -1.00 -4.72
C SER A 89 -9.00 -2.42 -5.30
N VAL A 90 -9.52 -3.40 -4.53
CA VAL A 90 -9.77 -4.77 -5.03
C VAL A 90 -10.82 -4.71 -6.14
N LYS A 91 -11.93 -3.99 -5.92
CA LYS A 91 -12.95 -3.81 -6.96
C LYS A 91 -12.39 -3.14 -8.21
N ASP A 92 -11.67 -2.03 -8.06
CA ASP A 92 -11.06 -1.30 -9.19
C ASP A 92 -10.06 -2.16 -9.98
N LEU A 93 -9.30 -3.02 -9.31
CA LEU A 93 -8.38 -3.95 -9.96
C LEU A 93 -9.13 -5.10 -10.66
N SER A 94 -10.19 -5.63 -10.05
CA SER A 94 -11.06 -6.66 -10.65
C SER A 94 -11.74 -6.14 -11.90
N ASP A 95 -12.41 -4.98 -11.82
CA ASP A 95 -13.08 -4.32 -12.94
C ASP A 95 -12.09 -4.07 -14.10
N TYR A 96 -10.83 -3.72 -13.78
CA TYR A 96 -9.79 -3.52 -14.78
C TYR A 96 -9.36 -4.82 -15.46
N LEU A 97 -9.18 -5.91 -14.71
CA LEU A 97 -8.82 -7.22 -15.26
C LEU A 97 -9.94 -7.79 -16.14
N GLU A 98 -11.20 -7.60 -15.76
CA GLU A 98 -12.34 -8.01 -16.59
C GLU A 98 -12.37 -7.29 -17.93
N LYS A 99 -12.06 -5.99 -17.92
CA LYS A 99 -12.11 -5.15 -19.11
C LYS A 99 -10.90 -5.31 -20.03
N GLU A 100 -9.70 -5.29 -19.46
CA GLU A 100 -8.44 -5.16 -20.20
C GLU A 100 -7.52 -6.38 -20.05
N GLY A 101 -7.84 -7.33 -19.17
CA GLY A 101 -6.95 -8.44 -18.82
C GLY A 101 -6.57 -9.32 -20.00
N SER A 102 -7.47 -9.54 -20.96
CA SER A 102 -7.18 -10.30 -22.19
C SER A 102 -6.21 -9.61 -23.14
N THR A 103 -5.94 -8.32 -22.95
CA THR A 103 -4.99 -7.54 -23.76
C THR A 103 -3.60 -7.47 -23.15
N VAL A 104 -3.44 -7.93 -21.91
CA VAL A 104 -2.17 -7.95 -21.19
C VAL A 104 -1.41 -9.23 -21.55
N SER A 105 -0.23 -9.08 -22.15
CA SER A 105 0.64 -10.22 -22.52
C SER A 105 1.51 -10.73 -21.38
N ASN A 106 1.72 -9.91 -20.34
CA ASN A 106 2.56 -10.24 -19.21
C ASN A 106 1.83 -11.12 -18.18
N GLU A 107 2.00 -12.44 -18.29
CA GLU A 107 1.35 -13.41 -17.39
C GLU A 107 1.81 -13.26 -15.93
N GLU A 108 3.09 -12.98 -15.68
CA GLU A 108 3.60 -12.76 -14.31
C GLU A 108 2.89 -11.58 -13.63
N LEU A 109 2.59 -10.52 -14.39
CA LEU A 109 1.85 -9.37 -13.89
C LEU A 109 0.38 -9.69 -13.63
N LEU A 110 -0.24 -10.54 -14.46
CA LEU A 110 -1.60 -11.04 -14.23
C LEU A 110 -1.67 -11.92 -12.98
N ASP A 111 -0.73 -12.85 -12.81
CA ASP A 111 -0.59 -13.67 -11.59
C ASP A 111 -0.39 -12.80 -10.35
N LEU A 112 0.50 -11.81 -10.44
CA LEU A 112 0.73 -10.86 -9.36
C LEU A 112 -0.54 -10.08 -9.01
N ALA A 113 -1.32 -9.67 -10.02
CA ALA A 113 -2.57 -8.97 -9.80
C ALA A 113 -3.60 -9.85 -9.08
N ARG A 114 -3.77 -11.11 -9.53
CA ARG A 114 -4.65 -12.09 -8.88
C ARG A 114 -4.23 -12.37 -7.44
N ALA A 115 -2.95 -12.62 -7.20
CA ALA A 115 -2.41 -12.84 -5.86
C ALA A 115 -2.63 -11.62 -4.95
N THR A 116 -2.38 -10.41 -5.47
CA THR A 116 -2.56 -9.18 -4.69
C THR A 116 -4.04 -8.92 -4.37
N MET A 117 -4.98 -9.26 -5.26
CA MET A 117 -6.42 -9.21 -4.95
C MET A 117 -6.81 -10.21 -3.85
N ALA A 118 -6.27 -11.43 -3.90
CA ALA A 118 -6.49 -12.42 -2.85
C ALA A 118 -5.94 -11.95 -1.50
N ASP A 119 -4.73 -11.37 -1.47
CA ASP A 119 -4.16 -10.75 -0.27
C ASP A 119 -5.05 -9.61 0.27
N GLY A 120 -5.55 -8.76 -0.64
CA GLY A 120 -6.47 -7.67 -0.29
C GLY A 120 -7.77 -8.17 0.32
N GLN A 121 -8.37 -9.21 -0.28
CA GLN A 121 -9.58 -9.84 0.26
C GLN A 121 -9.32 -10.49 1.62
N ALA A 122 -8.20 -11.20 1.78
CA ALA A 122 -7.81 -11.83 3.04
C ALA A 122 -7.54 -10.80 4.14
N ALA A 123 -7.01 -9.62 3.81
CA ALA A 123 -6.73 -8.57 4.78
C ALA A 123 -7.98 -7.92 5.41
N VAL A 124 -9.13 -8.00 4.71
CA VAL A 124 -10.42 -7.40 5.12
C VAL A 124 -11.51 -8.43 5.48
N SER A 125 -11.22 -9.72 5.33
CA SER A 125 -12.10 -10.81 5.77
C SER A 125 -11.87 -11.13 7.25
#